data_AF-A0A927P3S9-F1
#
_entry.id   AF-A0A927P3S9-F1
#
_cell.length_a   1.000
_cell.length_b   1.000
_cell.length_c   1.000
_cell.angle_alpha   90.00
_cell.angle_beta   90.00
_cell.angle_gamma   90.00
#
_symmetry.space_group_name_H-M   'P 1'
#
loop_
_entity.id
_entity.type
_entity.pdbx_description
1 polymer ?
#
loop_
_entity_poly.entity_id
_entity_poly.type
_entity_poly.pdbx_seq_one_letter_code
_entity_poly.pdbx_strand_id
1 'polypeptide(L)'
;MEFTGKWQMIEYEGKKLRLCNQSCTEWTHMYNYPGIPIEEDDDLHRAGCGIFSTIHLIDWLTGEKNDPDELAQFSMDNGGRGDDGTDRPMLLKAMQESGRLEKVGLRYDGDGNINDHEAMWANLQAGGVSLSNLRVGHIVAVVDYRIVDGERQVLIMDSARDSMHPNVRGNVCEVIPQSRVCAKFTNMRGVVTQEGYHYGMFWVTLEQCKDFNILHKI
;
A
#
# COMPACT_ATOMS: atom_id res chain seq x y z
N MET A 1 16.05 16.23 5.83
CA MET A 1 16.67 15.51 4.70
C MET A 1 15.53 15.09 3.78
N GLU A 2 15.61 15.39 2.49
CA GLU A 2 14.53 15.10 1.55
C GLU A 2 14.65 13.66 1.05
N PHE A 3 13.59 12.88 1.18
CA PHE A 3 13.56 11.49 0.72
C PHE A 3 13.05 11.41 -0.71
N THR A 4 13.93 11.02 -1.64
CA THR A 4 13.64 10.86 -3.08
C THR A 4 13.96 9.46 -3.61
N GLY A 5 14.59 8.60 -2.79
CA GLY A 5 15.02 7.26 -3.19
C GLY A 5 13.89 6.23 -3.19
N LYS A 6 14.23 4.96 -3.38
CA LYS A 6 13.30 3.82 -3.39
C LYS A 6 12.56 3.65 -2.06
N TRP A 7 13.25 3.81 -0.94
CA TRP A 7 12.66 3.67 0.40
C TRP A 7 13.42 4.49 1.45
N GLN A 8 12.76 4.77 2.56
CA GLN A 8 13.38 5.32 3.78
C GLN A 8 12.92 4.54 5.01
N MET A 9 13.78 4.55 6.04
CA MET A 9 13.38 4.10 7.37
C MET A 9 12.80 5.26 8.16
N ILE A 10 11.68 5.01 8.83
CA ILE A 10 11.07 5.94 9.78
C ILE A 10 10.83 5.25 11.11
N GLU A 11 10.65 6.04 12.16
CA GLU A 11 10.22 5.56 13.46
C GLU A 11 8.87 6.18 13.80
N TYR A 12 7.91 5.33 14.17
CA TYR A 12 6.58 5.74 14.59
C TYR A 12 6.07 4.79 15.67
N GLU A 13 5.64 5.33 16.81
CA GLU A 13 5.15 4.55 17.96
C GLU A 13 6.08 3.39 18.39
N GLY A 14 7.40 3.64 18.36
CA GLY A 14 8.42 2.66 18.69
C GLY A 14 8.65 1.57 17.64
N LYS A 15 7.94 1.61 16.50
CA LYS A 15 8.18 0.75 15.33
C LYS A 15 9.18 1.39 14.38
N LYS A 16 10.11 0.59 13.87
CA LYS A 16 11.04 0.98 12.80
C LYS A 16 10.54 0.45 11.45
N LEU A 17 9.89 1.31 10.68
CA LEU A 17 9.15 0.98 9.46
C LEU A 17 9.92 1.40 8.21
N ARG A 18 9.77 0.66 7.11
CA ARG A 18 10.31 1.00 5.79
C ARG A 18 9.17 1.53 4.92
N LEU A 19 9.21 2.81 4.62
CA LEU A 19 8.32 3.41 3.64
C LEU A 19 8.94 3.31 2.25
N CYS A 20 8.21 2.71 1.33
CA CYS A 20 8.57 2.64 -0.08
C CYS A 20 8.00 3.86 -0.80
N ASN A 21 8.77 4.43 -1.73
CA ASN A 21 8.34 5.51 -2.60
C ASN A 21 8.17 4.95 -4.01
N GLN A 22 6.94 4.58 -4.35
CA GLN A 22 6.58 4.08 -5.67
C GLN A 22 6.93 5.11 -6.76
N SER A 23 6.92 6.42 -6.47
CA SER A 23 7.28 7.44 -7.46
C SER A 23 8.77 7.45 -7.83
N CYS A 24 9.61 6.63 -7.20
CA CYS A 24 11.01 6.49 -7.57
C CYS A 24 11.15 5.66 -8.85
N THR A 25 11.76 6.24 -9.89
CA THR A 25 11.99 5.56 -11.18
C THR A 25 13.06 4.47 -11.14
N GLU A 26 13.72 4.27 -9.99
CA GLU A 26 14.65 3.15 -9.77
C GLU A 26 13.92 1.83 -9.45
N TRP A 27 12.59 1.84 -9.38
CA TRP A 27 11.75 0.63 -9.31
C TRP A 27 11.56 0.00 -10.69
N THR A 28 12.61 -0.60 -11.22
CA THR A 28 12.65 -1.16 -12.59
C THR A 28 12.24 -2.63 -12.70
N HIS A 29 11.78 -3.25 -11.61
CA HIS A 29 11.34 -4.65 -11.66
C HIS A 29 10.04 -4.72 -12.45
N MET A 30 10.03 -5.54 -13.51
CA MET A 30 8.87 -5.70 -14.38
C MET A 30 7.71 -6.29 -13.59
N TYR A 31 6.53 -5.71 -13.76
CA TYR A 31 5.31 -6.18 -13.14
C TYR A 31 4.21 -6.18 -14.21
N ASN A 32 4.38 -7.03 -15.22
CA ASN A 32 3.60 -6.98 -16.44
C ASN A 32 2.35 -7.89 -16.42
N TYR A 33 1.23 -7.43 -16.99
CA TYR A 33 0.05 -8.29 -17.11
C TYR A 33 0.26 -9.40 -18.16
N PRO A 34 0.02 -10.68 -17.83
CA PRO A 34 0.20 -11.78 -18.77
C PRO A 34 -0.66 -11.62 -20.04
N GLY A 35 -0.04 -11.78 -21.21
CA GLY A 35 -0.74 -11.76 -22.49
C GLY A 35 -0.93 -10.36 -23.12
N ILE A 36 -0.50 -9.29 -22.45
CA ILE A 36 -0.36 -7.96 -23.04
C ILE A 36 1.11 -7.75 -23.46
N PRO A 37 1.39 -7.15 -24.63
CA PRO A 37 2.75 -6.80 -25.02
C PRO A 37 3.43 -5.98 -23.93
N ILE A 38 4.66 -6.33 -23.60
CA ILE A 38 5.46 -5.59 -22.63
C ILE A 38 5.67 -4.16 -23.18
N GLU A 39 5.05 -3.18 -22.55
CA GLU A 39 5.40 -1.78 -22.74
C GLU A 39 6.60 -1.45 -21.84
N GLU A 40 7.44 -0.49 -22.25
CA GLU A 40 8.70 -0.13 -21.55
C GLU A 40 8.48 0.36 -20.10
N ASP A 41 7.23 0.60 -19.69
CA ASP A 41 6.86 1.24 -18.43
C ASP A 41 6.00 0.35 -17.50
N ASP A 42 5.83 -0.96 -17.74
CA ASP A 42 5.00 -1.83 -16.88
C ASP A 42 5.79 -2.44 -15.70
N ASP A 43 6.30 -1.56 -14.83
CA ASP A 43 7.16 -1.88 -13.69
C ASP A 43 6.52 -1.53 -12.33
N LEU A 44 7.25 -1.83 -11.25
CA LEU A 44 6.82 -1.47 -9.90
C LEU A 44 6.66 0.04 -9.67
N HIS A 45 7.37 0.91 -10.41
CA HIS A 45 7.15 2.35 -10.35
C HIS A 45 5.72 2.71 -10.80
N ARG A 46 5.21 2.08 -11.85
CA ARG A 46 3.85 2.38 -12.37
C ARG A 46 2.73 1.60 -11.69
N ALA A 47 2.93 0.30 -11.45
CA ALA A 47 1.86 -0.62 -11.06
C ALA A 47 2.07 -1.29 -9.67
N GLY A 48 3.10 -0.92 -8.93
CA GLY A 48 3.50 -1.59 -7.68
C GLY A 48 2.68 -1.28 -6.43
N CYS A 49 1.65 -0.44 -6.48
CA CYS A 49 0.93 0.04 -5.29
C CYS A 49 0.42 -1.09 -4.38
N GLY A 50 -0.12 -2.18 -4.95
CA GLY A 50 -0.59 -3.34 -4.19
C GLY A 50 0.53 -4.16 -3.58
N ILE A 51 1.66 -4.32 -4.29
CA ILE A 51 2.87 -4.98 -3.78
C ILE A 51 3.43 -4.20 -2.60
N PHE A 52 3.63 -2.89 -2.75
CA PHE A 52 4.17 -2.05 -1.69
C PHE A 52 3.25 -1.99 -0.47
N SER A 53 1.93 -1.87 -0.68
CA SER A 53 0.96 -1.89 0.42
C SER A 53 0.99 -3.21 1.19
N THR A 54 1.12 -4.33 0.48
CA THR A 54 1.19 -5.65 1.11
C THR A 54 2.46 -5.81 1.96
N ILE A 55 3.61 -5.32 1.50
CA ILE A 55 4.82 -5.37 2.34
C ILE A 55 4.78 -4.34 3.48
N HIS A 56 4.09 -3.21 3.31
CA HIS A 56 3.93 -2.19 4.36
C HIS A 56 3.09 -2.70 5.53
N LEU A 57 1.96 -3.38 5.28
CA LEU A 57 1.18 -3.98 6.36
C LEU A 57 1.93 -5.11 7.07
N ILE A 58 2.73 -5.91 6.33
CA ILE A 58 3.55 -6.96 6.94
C ILE A 58 4.62 -6.33 7.83
N ASP A 59 5.32 -5.31 7.32
CA ASP A 59 6.31 -4.56 8.09
C ASP A 59 5.69 -3.96 9.36
N TRP A 60 4.51 -3.34 9.26
CA TRP A 60 3.80 -2.82 10.42
C TRP A 60 3.57 -3.86 11.51
N LEU A 61 3.16 -5.07 11.12
CA LEU A 61 2.81 -6.15 12.05
C LEU A 61 4.02 -6.84 12.64
N THR A 62 5.02 -7.17 11.82
CA THR A 62 6.11 -8.07 12.20
C THR A 62 7.47 -7.39 12.28
N GLY A 63 7.61 -6.21 11.68
CA GLY A 63 8.89 -5.54 11.45
C GLY A 63 9.71 -6.14 10.31
N GLU A 64 9.23 -7.19 9.64
CA GLU A 64 9.91 -7.83 8.51
C GLU A 64 9.89 -6.94 7.26
N LYS A 65 11.02 -6.90 6.55
CA LYS A 65 11.25 -6.00 5.41
C LYS A 65 11.27 -6.77 4.09
N ASN A 66 10.15 -7.42 3.77
CA ASN A 66 10.00 -8.28 2.60
C ASN A 66 10.44 -7.60 1.30
N ASP A 67 11.12 -8.33 0.43
CA ASP A 67 11.56 -7.78 -0.85
C ASP A 67 10.35 -7.52 -1.77
N PRO A 68 10.08 -6.27 -2.21
CA PRO A 68 9.01 -6.00 -3.15
C PRO A 68 9.17 -6.76 -4.46
N ASP A 69 10.39 -6.99 -4.95
CA ASP A 69 10.64 -7.68 -6.22
C ASP A 69 10.27 -9.17 -6.09
N GLU A 70 10.57 -9.80 -4.95
CA GLU A 70 10.16 -11.19 -4.68
C GLU A 70 8.63 -11.31 -4.63
N LEU A 71 7.95 -10.37 -3.95
CA LEU A 71 6.49 -10.40 -3.87
C LEU A 71 5.83 -10.09 -5.23
N ALA A 72 6.42 -9.20 -6.03
CA ALA A 72 5.97 -8.90 -7.38
C ALA A 72 6.06 -10.14 -8.29
N GLN A 73 7.20 -10.84 -8.27
CA GLN A 73 7.37 -12.09 -9.01
C GLN A 73 6.38 -13.16 -8.54
N PHE A 74 6.23 -13.34 -7.22
CA PHE A 74 5.23 -14.25 -6.67
C PHE A 74 3.82 -13.90 -7.13
N SER A 75 3.47 -12.62 -7.13
CA SER A 75 2.19 -12.13 -7.61
C SER A 75 1.97 -12.49 -9.09
N MET A 76 2.95 -12.24 -9.97
CA MET A 76 2.85 -12.62 -11.38
C MET A 76 2.70 -14.13 -11.59
N ASP A 77 3.52 -14.92 -10.89
CA ASP A 77 3.54 -16.38 -11.02
C ASP A 77 2.22 -17.05 -10.56
N ASN A 78 1.45 -16.36 -9.70
CA ASN A 78 0.24 -16.89 -9.09
C ASN A 78 -1.04 -16.14 -9.51
N GLY A 79 -0.99 -15.36 -10.60
CA GLY A 79 -2.15 -14.67 -11.15
C GLY A 79 -2.63 -13.47 -10.32
N GLY A 80 -1.80 -12.96 -9.42
CA GLY A 80 -2.06 -11.76 -8.62
C GLY A 80 -1.75 -10.43 -9.32
N ARG A 81 -1.22 -10.45 -10.56
CA ARG A 81 -1.15 -9.27 -11.43
C ARG A 81 -2.46 -9.17 -12.21
N GLY A 82 -3.29 -8.17 -11.90
CA GLY A 82 -4.49 -7.79 -12.65
C GLY A 82 -4.14 -6.93 -13.87
N ASP A 83 -5.10 -6.33 -14.56
CA ASP A 83 -4.86 -5.49 -15.74
C ASP A 83 -4.33 -4.08 -15.37
N ASP A 84 -4.80 -3.49 -14.28
CA ASP A 84 -4.45 -2.13 -13.83
C ASP A 84 -3.51 -2.06 -12.61
N GLY A 85 -3.10 -3.21 -12.08
CA GLY A 85 -2.11 -3.34 -11.03
C GLY A 85 -2.20 -4.70 -10.37
N THR A 86 -2.14 -4.75 -9.05
CA THR A 86 -2.31 -5.98 -8.27
C THR A 86 -3.78 -6.38 -8.18
N ASP A 87 -4.12 -7.59 -8.61
CA ASP A 87 -5.38 -8.25 -8.23
C ASP A 87 -5.23 -8.74 -6.78
N ARG A 88 -5.77 -7.93 -5.85
CA ARG A 88 -5.65 -8.19 -4.40
C ARG A 88 -6.30 -9.52 -3.98
N PRO A 89 -7.56 -9.84 -4.35
CA PRO A 89 -8.14 -11.12 -4.03
C PRO A 89 -7.28 -12.31 -4.47
N MET A 90 -6.75 -12.28 -5.69
CA MET A 90 -5.90 -13.36 -6.22
C MET A 90 -4.55 -13.44 -5.51
N LEU A 91 -3.87 -12.30 -5.30
CA LEU A 91 -2.60 -12.27 -4.57
C LEU A 91 -2.78 -12.79 -3.13
N LEU A 92 -3.77 -12.26 -2.40
CA LEU A 92 -4.00 -12.64 -1.00
C LEU A 92 -4.39 -14.11 -0.88
N LYS A 93 -5.20 -14.62 -1.80
CA LYS A 93 -5.52 -16.05 -1.89
C LYS A 93 -4.26 -16.90 -2.08
N ALA A 94 -3.40 -16.54 -3.03
CA ALA A 94 -2.14 -17.26 -3.26
C ALA A 94 -1.21 -17.19 -2.04
N MET A 95 -1.15 -16.04 -1.35
CA MET A 95 -0.37 -15.90 -0.12
C MET A 95 -0.95 -16.74 1.04
N GLN A 96 -2.28 -16.89 1.12
CA GLN A 96 -2.93 -17.79 2.08
C GLN A 96 -2.60 -19.26 1.77
N GLU A 97 -2.77 -19.69 0.52
CA GLU A 97 -2.55 -21.08 0.08
C GLU A 97 -1.09 -21.52 0.20
N SER A 98 -0.14 -20.60 0.01
CA SER A 98 1.30 -20.85 0.19
C SER A 98 1.78 -20.73 1.65
N GLY A 99 0.89 -20.41 2.60
CA GLY A 99 1.21 -20.20 4.01
C GLY A 99 2.03 -18.94 4.29
N ARG A 100 2.16 -18.01 3.32
CA ARG A 100 2.87 -16.73 3.52
C ARG A 100 2.15 -15.82 4.51
N LEU A 101 0.81 -15.79 4.49
CA LEU A 101 0.04 -15.02 5.48
C LEU A 101 0.15 -15.61 6.89
N GLU A 102 0.05 -16.93 7.04
CA GLU A 102 0.14 -17.58 8.35
C GLU A 102 1.49 -17.34 9.03
N LYS A 103 2.59 -17.33 8.26
CA LYS A 103 3.94 -17.02 8.76
C LYS A 103 4.05 -15.64 9.39
N VAL A 104 3.25 -14.68 8.93
CA VAL A 104 3.22 -13.30 9.47
C VAL A 104 2.05 -13.08 10.43
N GLY A 105 1.38 -14.16 10.87
CA GLY A 105 0.27 -14.10 11.83
C GLY A 105 -1.03 -13.56 11.24
N LEU A 106 -1.22 -13.70 9.92
CA LEU A 106 -2.41 -13.22 9.21
C LEU A 106 -3.18 -14.34 8.54
N ARG A 107 -4.47 -14.09 8.33
CA ARG A 107 -5.40 -14.94 7.58
C ARG A 107 -6.25 -14.09 6.64
N TYR A 108 -6.48 -14.58 5.43
CA TYR A 108 -7.43 -14.01 4.48
C TYR A 108 -8.53 -15.02 4.15
N ASP A 109 -9.79 -14.61 4.28
CA ASP A 109 -10.94 -15.50 4.20
C ASP A 109 -11.54 -15.60 2.78
N GLY A 110 -10.97 -14.89 1.80
CA GLY A 110 -11.45 -14.93 0.42
C GLY A 110 -12.76 -14.18 0.20
N ASP A 111 -13.05 -13.17 1.02
CA ASP A 111 -14.24 -12.31 0.96
C ASP A 111 -14.25 -11.39 -0.27
N GLY A 112 -13.12 -11.25 -0.97
CA GLY A 112 -12.99 -10.41 -2.14
C GLY A 112 -12.90 -8.93 -1.76
N ASN A 113 -13.28 -8.05 -2.68
CA ASN A 113 -13.33 -6.62 -2.39
C ASN A 113 -14.68 -6.29 -1.75
N ILE A 114 -14.66 -5.84 -0.49
CA ILE A 114 -15.85 -5.48 0.29
C ILE A 114 -15.90 -3.99 0.59
N ASN A 115 -17.05 -3.51 1.06
CA ASN A 115 -17.29 -2.12 1.46
C ASN A 115 -18.07 -2.06 2.79
N ASP A 116 -17.78 -2.98 3.72
CA ASP A 116 -18.39 -3.04 5.06
C ASP A 116 -17.44 -2.40 6.10
N HIS A 117 -17.65 -1.11 6.38
CA HIS A 117 -16.78 -0.35 7.29
C HIS A 117 -16.86 -0.83 8.73
N GLU A 118 -17.99 -1.39 9.17
CA GLU A 118 -18.09 -1.97 10.52
C GLU A 118 -17.24 -3.25 10.63
N ALA A 119 -17.23 -4.09 9.60
CA ALA A 119 -16.36 -5.25 9.54
C ALA A 119 -14.88 -4.86 9.54
N MET A 120 -14.48 -3.86 8.74
CA MET A 120 -13.12 -3.32 8.76
C MET A 120 -12.76 -2.80 10.14
N TRP A 121 -13.63 -2.00 10.74
CA TRP A 121 -13.40 -1.43 12.07
C TRP A 121 -13.23 -2.51 13.14
N ALA A 122 -14.13 -3.49 13.18
CA ALA A 122 -14.04 -4.61 14.10
C ALA A 122 -12.75 -5.43 13.90
N ASN A 123 -12.31 -5.61 12.65
CA ASN A 123 -11.06 -6.31 12.35
C ASN A 123 -9.83 -5.54 12.86
N LEU A 124 -9.77 -4.23 12.62
CA LEU A 124 -8.69 -3.37 13.12
C LEU A 124 -8.63 -3.42 14.65
N GLN A 125 -9.79 -3.38 15.33
CA GLN A 125 -9.89 -3.54 16.78
C GLN A 125 -9.39 -4.89 17.29
N ALA A 126 -9.54 -5.95 16.49
CA ALA A 126 -8.98 -7.28 16.79
C ALA A 126 -7.47 -7.39 16.50
N GLY A 127 -6.83 -6.31 16.02
CA GLY A 127 -5.42 -6.26 15.65
C GLY A 127 -5.12 -6.79 14.24
N GLY A 128 -6.15 -7.00 13.42
CA GLY A 128 -5.99 -7.25 11.99
C GLY A 128 -5.65 -5.98 11.21
N VAL A 129 -5.47 -6.12 9.90
CA VAL A 129 -5.15 -5.02 8.97
C VAL A 129 -5.97 -5.15 7.69
N SER A 130 -5.87 -4.17 6.80
CA SER A 130 -6.59 -4.22 5.52
C SER A 130 -5.80 -3.61 4.38
N LEU A 131 -6.04 -4.10 3.16
CA LEU A 131 -5.69 -3.40 1.93
C LEU A 131 -6.94 -2.69 1.41
N SER A 132 -6.82 -1.42 1.05
CA SER A 132 -7.97 -0.62 0.63
C SER A 132 -7.61 0.32 -0.52
N ASN A 133 -8.63 0.74 -1.26
CA ASN A 133 -8.56 1.88 -2.14
C ASN A 133 -9.03 3.13 -1.37
N LEU A 134 -8.25 4.21 -1.37
CA LEU A 134 -8.78 5.54 -0.98
C LEU A 134 -9.41 6.24 -2.20
N ARG A 135 -9.01 5.86 -3.40
CA ARG A 135 -9.57 6.30 -4.67
C ARG A 135 -9.45 5.19 -5.70
N VAL A 136 -10.14 5.35 -6.83
CA VAL A 136 -10.00 4.42 -7.95
C VAL A 136 -8.52 4.36 -8.40
N GLY A 137 -8.05 3.13 -8.63
CA GLY A 137 -6.73 2.85 -9.20
C GLY A 137 -5.55 3.07 -8.27
N HIS A 138 -5.73 3.01 -6.94
CA HIS A 138 -4.61 3.02 -6.00
C HIS A 138 -4.90 2.27 -4.72
N ILE A 139 -4.04 1.29 -4.43
CA ILE A 139 -4.11 0.44 -3.24
C ILE A 139 -3.19 1.03 -2.17
N VAL A 140 -3.69 1.08 -0.94
CA VAL A 140 -2.94 1.45 0.27
C VAL A 140 -3.08 0.39 1.36
N ALA A 141 -2.18 0.43 2.34
CA ALA A 141 -2.30 -0.36 3.56
C ALA A 141 -3.02 0.44 4.65
N VAL A 142 -4.03 -0.18 5.26
CA VAL A 142 -4.73 0.31 6.46
C VAL A 142 -4.22 -0.50 7.64
N VAL A 143 -3.46 0.15 8.53
CA VAL A 143 -2.61 -0.57 9.49
C VAL A 143 -2.98 -0.32 10.95
N ASP A 144 -3.73 0.75 11.24
CA ASP A 144 -4.14 1.08 12.60
C ASP A 144 -5.46 1.87 12.60
N TYR A 145 -6.02 2.09 13.79
CA TYR A 145 -7.28 2.78 14.00
C TYR A 145 -7.23 3.67 15.24
N ARG A 146 -8.04 4.73 15.25
CA ARG A 146 -8.26 5.57 16.43
C ARG A 146 -9.62 6.25 16.39
N ILE A 147 -10.07 6.69 17.56
CA ILE A 147 -11.21 7.62 17.66
C ILE A 147 -10.67 8.95 18.16
N VAL A 148 -10.89 10.01 17.38
CA VAL A 148 -10.55 11.39 17.75
C VAL A 148 -11.80 12.24 17.58
N ASP A 149 -12.19 12.96 18.62
CA ASP A 149 -13.39 13.83 18.61
C ASP A 149 -14.68 13.13 18.14
N GLY A 150 -14.80 11.82 18.46
CA GLY A 150 -15.95 10.99 18.07
C GLY A 150 -15.91 10.45 16.64
N GLU A 151 -14.89 10.81 15.86
CA GLU A 151 -14.69 10.32 14.49
C GLU A 151 -13.77 9.10 14.47
N ARG A 152 -14.20 8.07 13.72
CA ARG A 152 -13.38 6.88 13.44
C ARG A 152 -12.38 7.20 12.34
N GLN A 153 -11.11 7.09 12.68
CA GLN A 153 -9.99 7.34 11.77
C GLN A 153 -9.12 6.10 11.66
N VAL A 154 -8.48 5.93 10.51
CA VAL A 154 -7.56 4.83 10.23
C VAL A 154 -6.21 5.35 9.76
N LEU A 155 -5.15 4.64 10.14
CA LEU A 155 -3.79 4.98 9.75
C LEU A 155 -3.46 4.29 8.43
N ILE A 156 -3.03 5.10 7.48
CA ILE A 156 -2.62 4.66 6.15
C ILE A 156 -1.10 4.58 6.08
N MET A 157 -0.58 3.51 5.49
CA MET A 157 0.75 3.48 4.88
C MET A 157 0.57 3.45 3.36
N ASP A 158 1.06 4.50 2.70
CA ASP A 158 0.94 4.75 1.27
C ASP A 158 2.33 4.83 0.63
N SER A 159 2.51 4.09 -0.46
CA SER A 159 3.74 4.13 -1.25
C SER A 159 3.73 5.20 -2.33
N ALA A 160 2.56 5.78 -2.63
CA ALA A 160 2.39 6.85 -3.59
C ALA A 160 1.88 8.12 -2.91
N ARG A 161 1.07 8.91 -3.63
CA ARG A 161 0.80 10.32 -3.34
C ARG A 161 -0.66 10.59 -2.97
N ASP A 162 -1.34 9.64 -2.35
CA ASP A 162 -2.77 9.79 -2.05
C ASP A 162 -3.05 10.86 -1.01
N SER A 163 -2.14 11.10 -0.07
CA SER A 163 -2.25 12.24 0.88
C SER A 163 -2.41 13.61 0.20
N MET A 164 -2.01 13.74 -1.06
CA MET A 164 -2.13 14.99 -1.83
C MET A 164 -3.18 14.90 -2.96
N HIS A 165 -3.78 13.73 -3.18
CA HIS A 165 -4.74 13.54 -4.26
C HIS A 165 -6.03 14.32 -4.00
N PRO A 166 -6.62 15.02 -5.00
CA PRO A 166 -7.83 15.84 -4.79
C PRO A 166 -9.01 15.12 -4.14
N ASN A 167 -9.20 13.82 -4.43
CA ASN A 167 -10.27 12.99 -3.88
C ASN A 167 -10.00 12.44 -2.47
N VAL A 168 -8.82 12.67 -1.91
CA VAL A 168 -8.38 12.10 -0.62
C VAL A 168 -7.95 13.20 0.34
N ARG A 169 -7.21 14.21 -0.13
CA ARG A 169 -6.62 15.28 0.70
C ARG A 169 -7.61 16.03 1.60
N GLY A 170 -8.89 16.07 1.23
CA GLY A 170 -9.94 16.71 2.04
C GLY A 170 -10.35 15.90 3.27
N ASN A 171 -10.05 14.60 3.29
CA ASN A 171 -10.37 13.67 4.37
C ASN A 171 -9.13 13.25 5.18
N VAL A 172 -7.95 13.79 4.86
CA VAL A 172 -6.73 13.58 5.66
C VAL A 172 -6.88 14.36 6.96
N CYS A 173 -6.93 13.65 8.08
CA CYS A 173 -7.12 14.22 9.41
C CYS A 173 -5.78 14.68 10.01
N GLU A 174 -4.71 13.92 9.79
CA GLU A 174 -3.38 14.19 10.34
C GLU A 174 -2.32 13.49 9.47
N VAL A 175 -1.13 14.07 9.36
CA VAL A 175 0.01 13.44 8.65
C VAL A 175 1.11 13.09 9.64
N ILE A 176 1.84 12.01 9.39
CA ILE A 176 3.03 11.66 10.17
C ILE A 176 4.22 12.40 9.56
N PRO A 177 4.79 13.45 10.19
CA PRO A 177 5.73 14.35 9.52
C PRO A 177 7.01 13.67 9.01
N GLN A 178 7.47 12.63 9.72
CA GLN A 178 8.65 11.84 9.37
C GLN A 178 8.44 11.03 8.08
N SER A 179 7.19 10.80 7.66
CA SER A 179 6.84 10.06 6.45
C SER A 179 6.86 10.90 5.17
N ARG A 180 7.30 12.17 5.25
CA ARG A 180 7.34 13.07 4.09
C ARG A 180 8.27 12.52 2.99
N VAL A 181 7.73 12.46 1.78
CA VAL A 181 8.39 11.97 0.56
C VAL A 181 8.40 13.08 -0.49
N CYS A 182 9.46 13.17 -1.28
CA CYS A 182 9.55 14.01 -2.46
C CYS A 182 9.48 13.13 -3.71
N ALA A 183 8.40 13.26 -4.48
CA ALA A 183 8.27 12.66 -5.80
C ALA A 183 8.85 13.62 -6.85
N LYS A 184 9.76 13.10 -7.68
CA LYS A 184 10.27 13.80 -8.85
C LYS A 184 9.53 13.30 -10.08
N PHE A 185 9.04 14.23 -10.89
CA PHE A 185 8.40 13.94 -12.16
C PHE A 185 9.44 14.08 -13.25
N THR A 186 9.75 12.97 -13.91
CA THR A 186 10.66 12.95 -15.03
C THR A 186 9.88 12.75 -16.32
N ASN A 187 10.24 13.47 -17.37
CA ASN A 187 9.75 13.15 -18.71
C ASN A 187 10.45 11.88 -19.25
N MET A 188 10.01 11.41 -20.43
CA MET A 188 10.59 10.22 -21.10
C MET A 188 12.09 10.33 -21.42
N ARG A 189 12.70 11.53 -21.27
CA ARG A 189 14.14 11.76 -21.46
C ARG A 189 14.91 11.79 -20.14
N GLY A 190 14.28 11.44 -19.02
CA GLY A 190 14.88 11.47 -17.69
C GLY A 190 15.07 12.87 -17.09
N VAL A 191 14.51 13.92 -17.70
CA VAL A 191 14.62 15.28 -17.18
C VAL A 191 13.54 15.52 -16.12
N VAL A 192 13.95 15.96 -14.93
CA VAL A 192 13.02 16.35 -13.86
C VAL A 192 12.27 17.61 -14.30
N THR A 193 10.97 17.49 -14.52
CA THR A 193 10.07 18.57 -14.94
C THR A 193 9.29 19.19 -13.77
N GLN A 194 9.15 18.46 -12.67
CA GLN A 194 8.45 18.92 -11.47
C GLN A 194 8.92 18.14 -10.24
N GLU A 195 8.83 18.75 -9.06
CA GLU A 195 8.96 18.07 -7.77
C GLU A 195 7.69 18.32 -6.94
N GLY A 196 7.24 17.32 -6.19
CA GLY A 196 6.06 17.41 -5.34
C GLY A 196 6.24 16.63 -4.04
N TYR A 197 5.79 17.20 -2.93
CA TYR A 197 5.84 16.51 -1.64
C TYR A 197 4.51 15.83 -1.34
N HIS A 198 4.57 14.69 -0.68
CA HIS A 198 3.44 13.96 -0.12
C HIS A 198 3.87 13.29 1.18
N TYR A 199 2.93 12.68 1.89
CA TYR A 199 3.18 11.90 3.10
C TYR A 199 2.82 10.44 2.85
N GLY A 200 3.76 9.55 3.17
CA GLY A 200 3.57 8.10 3.08
C GLY A 200 2.85 7.50 4.29
N MET A 201 2.61 8.29 5.35
CA MET A 201 1.75 7.90 6.47
C MET A 201 0.86 9.05 6.91
N PHE A 202 -0.42 8.77 7.06
CA PHE A 202 -1.42 9.75 7.46
C PHE A 202 -2.68 9.08 7.99
N TRP A 203 -3.37 9.78 8.88
CA TRP A 203 -4.69 9.43 9.37
C TRP A 203 -5.75 9.97 8.41
N VAL A 204 -6.75 9.15 8.12
CA VAL A 204 -7.89 9.49 7.26
C VAL A 204 -9.18 9.01 7.92
N THR A 205 -10.31 9.61 7.57
CA THR A 205 -11.61 9.11 8.02
C THR A 205 -11.85 7.68 7.50
N LEU A 206 -12.45 6.82 8.32
CA LEU A 206 -12.78 5.44 7.93
C LEU A 206 -13.60 5.37 6.63
N GLU A 207 -14.52 6.31 6.44
CA GLU A 207 -15.40 6.43 5.27
C GLU A 207 -14.63 6.67 3.94
N GLN A 208 -13.36 7.08 3.99
CA GLN A 208 -12.54 7.20 2.79
C GLN A 208 -12.19 5.83 2.19
N CYS A 209 -12.10 4.78 3.01
CA CYS A 209 -11.73 3.44 2.58
C CYS A 209 -12.82 2.81 1.71
N LYS A 210 -12.42 2.24 0.58
CA LYS A 210 -13.30 1.57 -0.39
C LYS A 210 -12.66 0.29 -0.88
N ASP A 211 -13.49 -0.60 -1.41
CA ASP A 211 -13.12 -1.85 -2.09
C ASP A 211 -11.98 -2.54 -1.37
N PHE A 212 -12.16 -2.90 -0.10
CA PHE A 212 -11.07 -3.38 0.75
C PHE A 212 -11.10 -4.89 0.95
N ASN A 213 -9.94 -5.44 1.31
CA ASN A 213 -9.79 -6.83 1.73
C ASN A 213 -9.38 -6.84 3.20
N ILE A 214 -10.04 -7.67 4.01
CA ILE A 214 -9.74 -7.77 5.42
C ILE A 214 -8.72 -8.89 5.65
N LEU A 215 -7.65 -8.58 6.36
CA LEU A 215 -6.68 -9.57 6.84
C LEU A 215 -6.82 -9.70 8.35
N HIS A 216 -7.26 -10.87 8.79
CA HIS A 216 -7.48 -11.18 10.18
C HIS A 216 -6.18 -11.57 10.86
N LYS A 217 -6.02 -11.16 12.11
CA LYS A 217 -4.94 -11.66 12.96
C LYS A 217 -5.26 -13.08 13.43
N ILE A 218 -4.26 -13.97 13.42
CA ILE A 218 -4.33 -15.34 13.96
C ILE A 218 -4.03 -15.35 15.46
#